data_AF-A0A852UZ38-F1
#
_entry.id   AF-A0A852UZ38-F1
#
_cell.length_a   1.000
_cell.length_b   1.000
_cell.length_c   1.000
_cell.angle_alpha   90.00
_cell.angle_beta   90.00
_cell.angle_gamma   90.00
#
_symmetry.space_group_name_H-M   'P 1'
#
loop_
_entity.id
_entity.type
_entity.pdbx_description
1 polymer ?
#
loop_
_entity_poly.entity_id
_entity_poly.type
_entity_poly.pdbx_seq_one_letter_code
_entity_poly.pdbx_strand_id
1 'polypeptide(L)'
;MERVRQLIGEMLVCFFAVLLLTGGFLAFFHVPSDEMVPYSGSYEPLRGTLMSDAYASALNISLDVRGGLLIRQLHHTSSILLVAGTILWLLLGRFRYALVALGLGALAALSGYGAVDDLLSGAVLGKVPVPLWYGLHLLTVLAVGAVLVVSSRKEAARRPRTPALIALSIGLAVLAVLSF
;
A
#
# COMPACT_ATOMS: atom_id res chain seq x y z
N MET A 1 17.27 9.88 -20.60
CA MET A 1 15.88 10.02 -20.09
C MET A 1 15.05 8.73 -20.17
N GLU A 2 14.96 8.06 -21.33
CA GLU A 2 14.05 6.91 -21.48
C GLU A 2 14.39 5.67 -20.62
N ARG A 3 15.68 5.34 -20.43
CA ARG A 3 16.10 4.22 -19.57
C ARG A 3 15.78 4.46 -18.09
N VAL A 4 15.94 5.70 -17.62
CA VAL A 4 15.59 6.11 -16.26
C VAL A 4 14.08 5.97 -16.06
N ARG A 5 13.28 6.46 -17.02
CA ARG A 5 11.81 6.30 -17.01
C ARG A 5 11.37 4.83 -16.97
N GLN A 6 12.05 3.96 -17.71
CA GLN A 6 11.79 2.52 -17.67
C GLN A 6 12.17 1.91 -16.31
N LEU A 7 13.34 2.27 -15.77
CA LEU A 7 13.82 1.81 -14.46
C LEU A 7 12.84 2.15 -13.34
N ILE A 8 12.38 3.41 -13.25
CA ILE A 8 11.37 3.83 -12.27
C ILE A 8 10.07 3.03 -12.45
N GLY A 9 9.65 2.79 -13.69
CA GLY A 9 8.47 1.97 -13.97
C GLY A 9 8.59 0.53 -13.43
N GLU A 10 9.75 -0.11 -13.58
CA GLU A 10 9.98 -1.45 -13.02
C GLU A 10 10.09 -1.43 -11.49
N MET A 11 10.69 -0.39 -10.90
CA MET A 11 10.71 -0.20 -9.44
C MET A 11 9.29 -0.06 -8.88
N LEU A 12 8.39 0.65 -9.55
CA LEU A 12 6.97 0.76 -9.14
C LEU A 12 6.28 -0.61 -9.12
N VAL A 13 6.57 -1.48 -10.11
CA VAL A 13 6.06 -2.86 -10.10
C VAL A 13 6.63 -3.65 -8.92
N CYS A 14 7.91 -3.45 -8.57
CA CYS A 14 8.54 -4.08 -7.41
C CYS A 14 7.89 -3.62 -6.09
N PHE A 15 7.71 -2.31 -5.89
CA PHE A 15 7.00 -1.79 -4.71
C PHE A 15 5.57 -2.32 -4.61
N PHE A 16 4.87 -2.39 -5.74
CA PHE A 16 3.53 -2.97 -5.79
C PHE A 16 3.52 -4.46 -5.43
N ALA A 17 4.54 -5.24 -5.85
CA ALA A 17 4.67 -6.63 -5.45
C ALA A 17 4.87 -6.77 -3.93
N VAL A 18 5.71 -5.91 -3.31
CA VAL A 18 5.87 -5.88 -1.85
C VAL A 18 4.54 -5.54 -1.18
N LEU A 19 3.78 -4.57 -1.71
CA LEU A 19 2.45 -4.22 -1.19
C LEU A 19 1.46 -5.38 -1.26
N LEU A 20 1.45 -6.17 -2.35
CA LEU A 20 0.58 -7.34 -2.44
C LEU A 20 0.95 -8.42 -1.42
N LEU A 21 2.24 -8.69 -1.25
CA LEU A 21 2.72 -9.71 -0.30
C LEU A 21 2.42 -9.31 1.15
N THR A 22 2.78 -8.08 1.51
CA THR A 22 2.55 -7.54 2.86
C THR A 22 1.06 -7.31 3.12
N GLY A 23 0.30 -6.78 2.16
CA GLY A 23 -1.13 -6.58 2.27
C GLY A 23 -1.90 -7.89 2.38
N GLY A 24 -1.50 -8.91 1.63
CA GLY A 24 -2.03 -10.28 1.76
C GLY A 24 -1.79 -10.85 3.16
N PHE A 25 -0.59 -10.67 3.72
CA PHE A 25 -0.31 -11.04 5.11
C PHE A 25 -1.22 -10.30 6.10
N LEU A 26 -1.36 -8.98 5.98
CA LEU A 26 -2.19 -8.17 6.87
C LEU A 26 -3.66 -8.57 6.79
N ALA A 27 -4.15 -8.89 5.59
CA ALA A 27 -5.54 -9.29 5.35
C ALA A 27 -5.92 -10.59 6.08
N PHE A 28 -4.97 -11.48 6.41
CA PHE A 28 -5.28 -12.68 7.22
C PHE A 28 -5.65 -12.36 8.67
N PHE A 29 -5.24 -11.20 9.18
CA PHE A 29 -5.43 -10.81 10.57
C PHE A 29 -6.32 -9.58 10.75
N HIS A 30 -6.66 -8.88 9.66
CA HIS A 30 -7.48 -7.68 9.67
C HIS A 30 -8.97 -8.04 9.62
N VAL A 31 -9.77 -7.44 10.50
CA VAL A 31 -11.22 -7.66 10.54
C VAL A 31 -11.94 -6.37 10.12
N PRO A 32 -12.48 -6.27 8.89
CA PRO A 32 -13.12 -5.05 8.42
C PRO A 32 -14.56 -4.96 8.94
N SER A 33 -14.74 -4.65 10.23
CA SER A 33 -16.05 -4.58 10.89
C SER A 33 -16.20 -3.29 11.72
N ASP A 34 -17.41 -2.72 11.68
CA ASP A 34 -17.84 -1.58 12.51
C ASP A 34 -18.36 -2.02 13.90
N GLU A 35 -18.32 -3.34 14.21
CA GLU A 35 -18.74 -3.86 15.51
C GLU A 35 -17.87 -3.28 16.63
N MET A 36 -18.51 -2.80 17.70
CA MET A 36 -17.82 -2.22 18.85
C MET A 36 -17.45 -3.31 19.85
N VAL A 37 -16.15 -3.51 20.08
CA VAL A 37 -15.60 -4.53 20.98
C VAL A 37 -14.75 -3.87 22.08
N PRO A 38 -14.74 -4.40 23.30
CA PRO A 38 -13.81 -3.96 24.33
C PRO A 38 -12.41 -4.50 24.01
N TYR A 39 -11.39 -3.63 24.00
CA TYR A 39 -10.03 -4.05 23.73
C TYR A 39 -9.48 -4.98 24.82
N SER A 40 -8.95 -6.13 24.40
CA SER A 40 -8.42 -7.17 25.29
C SER A 40 -6.97 -7.59 24.96
N GLY A 41 -6.26 -6.81 24.15
CA GLY A 41 -4.88 -7.12 23.73
C GLY A 41 -3.80 -6.80 24.78
N SER A 42 -2.53 -6.88 24.36
CA SER A 42 -1.37 -6.72 25.26
C SER A 42 -1.12 -5.28 25.73
N TYR A 43 -1.59 -4.27 25.00
CA TYR A 43 -1.43 -2.86 25.37
C TYR A 43 -2.34 -2.43 26.53
N GLU A 44 -1.85 -2.59 27.76
CA GLU A 44 -2.59 -2.28 29.01
C GLU A 44 -3.34 -0.94 29.00
N PRO A 45 -2.80 0.20 28.51
CA PRO A 45 -3.50 1.48 28.58
C PRO A 45 -4.85 1.53 27.83
N LEU A 46 -5.07 0.65 26.86
CA LEU A 46 -6.32 0.57 26.11
C LEU A 46 -7.27 -0.52 26.62
N ARG A 47 -6.88 -1.33 27.60
CA ARG A 47 -7.69 -2.48 28.05
C ARG A 47 -9.08 -2.05 28.53
N GLY A 48 -10.10 -2.73 28.01
CA GLY A 48 -11.51 -2.44 28.28
C GLY A 48 -12.09 -1.24 27.53
N THR A 49 -11.28 -0.51 26.77
CA THR A 49 -11.76 0.60 25.94
C THR A 49 -12.60 0.04 24.78
N LEU A 50 -13.81 0.58 24.61
CA LEU A 50 -14.65 0.24 23.45
C LEU A 50 -14.07 0.89 22.19
N MET A 51 -13.86 0.08 21.15
CA MET A 51 -13.39 0.51 19.83
C MET A 51 -13.98 -0.39 18.75
N SER A 52 -13.87 -0.01 17.48
CA SER A 52 -14.25 -0.90 16.39
C SER A 52 -13.35 -2.13 16.35
N ASP A 53 -13.91 -3.26 15.91
CA ASP A 53 -13.17 -4.50 15.71
C ASP A 53 -12.08 -4.35 14.62
N ALA A 54 -12.30 -3.44 13.66
CA ALA A 54 -11.29 -2.99 12.73
C ALA A 54 -10.06 -2.37 13.42
N TYR A 55 -10.28 -1.46 14.37
CA TYR A 55 -9.18 -0.86 15.11
C TYR A 55 -8.53 -1.85 16.08
N ALA A 56 -9.33 -2.69 16.74
CA ALA A 56 -8.83 -3.74 17.63
C ALA A 56 -7.94 -4.76 16.89
N SER A 57 -8.36 -5.22 15.71
CA SER A 57 -7.57 -6.13 14.88
C SER A 57 -6.28 -5.49 14.35
N ALA A 58 -6.31 -4.19 14.01
CA ALA A 58 -5.10 -3.45 13.66
C ALA A 58 -4.09 -3.37 14.82
N LEU A 59 -4.56 -3.15 16.05
CA LEU A 59 -3.71 -3.19 17.26
C LEU A 59 -3.13 -4.58 17.49
N ASN A 60 -3.95 -5.63 17.37
CA ASN A 60 -3.50 -7.02 17.47
C ASN A 60 -2.39 -7.34 16.46
N ILE A 61 -2.53 -6.92 15.19
CA ILE A 61 -1.47 -7.08 14.18
C ILE A 61 -0.18 -6.39 14.64
N SER A 62 -0.28 -5.17 15.17
CA SER A 62 0.90 -4.42 15.58
C SER A 62 1.59 -4.98 16.81
N LEU A 63 0.84 -5.49 17.78
CA LEU A 63 1.38 -5.70 19.13
C LEU A 63 1.48 -7.18 19.49
N ASP A 64 0.64 -8.03 18.90
CA ASP A 64 0.47 -9.43 19.33
C ASP A 64 0.85 -10.44 18.23
N VAL A 65 0.74 -10.07 16.96
CA VAL A 65 1.19 -10.91 15.84
C VAL A 65 2.70 -10.81 15.66
N ARG A 66 3.41 -11.94 15.72
CA ARG A 66 4.87 -11.99 15.55
C ARG A 66 5.29 -11.41 14.19
N GLY A 67 6.05 -10.31 14.23
CA GLY A 67 6.49 -9.60 13.03
C GLY A 67 5.42 -8.71 12.39
N GLY A 68 4.21 -8.63 12.94
CA GLY A 68 3.11 -7.88 12.34
C GLY A 68 3.38 -6.38 12.25
N LEU A 69 3.98 -5.76 13.27
CA LEU A 69 4.41 -4.34 13.20
C LEU A 69 5.38 -4.09 12.04
N LEU A 70 6.39 -4.96 11.88
CA LEU A 70 7.37 -4.85 10.80
C LEU A 70 6.68 -4.95 9.43
N ILE A 71 5.76 -5.91 9.26
CA ILE A 71 5.03 -6.05 8.00
C ILE A 71 4.13 -4.83 7.74
N ARG A 72 3.49 -4.26 8.76
CA ARG A 72 2.72 -3.01 8.64
C ARG A 72 3.61 -1.85 8.21
N GLN A 73 4.79 -1.70 8.82
CA GLN A 73 5.75 -0.67 8.45
C GLN A 73 6.24 -0.86 7.01
N LEU A 74 6.61 -2.08 6.62
CA LEU A 74 7.01 -2.38 5.24
C LEU A 74 5.89 -2.09 4.23
N HIS A 75 4.64 -2.42 4.56
CA HIS A 75 3.49 -2.10 3.72
C HIS A 75 3.32 -0.58 3.57
N HIS A 76 3.38 0.15 4.68
CA HIS A 76 3.23 1.61 4.70
C HIS A 76 4.36 2.33 3.95
N THR A 77 5.61 2.00 4.26
CA THR A 77 6.80 2.54 3.57
C THR A 77 6.76 2.25 2.07
N SER A 78 6.37 1.04 1.68
CA SER A 78 6.24 0.68 0.25
C SER A 78 5.13 1.49 -0.44
N SER A 79 4.04 1.82 0.26
CA SER A 79 2.96 2.66 -0.26
C SER A 79 3.45 4.08 -0.52
N ILE A 80 4.21 4.67 0.42
CA ILE A 80 4.83 5.98 0.25
C ILE A 80 5.78 5.98 -0.95
N LEU A 81 6.66 4.99 -1.04
CA LEU A 81 7.61 4.85 -2.15
C LEU A 81 6.90 4.67 -3.50
N LEU A 82 5.77 3.96 -3.54
CA LEU A 82 4.96 3.83 -4.75
C LEU A 82 4.40 5.18 -5.20
N VAL A 83 3.84 5.97 -4.29
CA VAL A 83 3.32 7.31 -4.58
C VAL A 83 4.44 8.25 -5.03
N ALA A 84 5.54 8.32 -4.27
CA ALA A 84 6.71 9.15 -4.60
C ALA A 84 7.32 8.77 -5.96
N GLY A 85 7.49 7.47 -6.22
CA GLY A 85 7.97 6.96 -7.50
C GLY A 85 7.02 7.29 -8.65
N THR A 86 5.70 7.29 -8.41
CA THR A 86 4.69 7.64 -9.43
C THR A 86 4.74 9.13 -9.76
N ILE A 87 5.02 10.01 -8.78
CA ILE A 87 5.28 11.44 -9.01
C ILE A 87 6.54 11.60 -9.88
N LEU A 88 7.64 10.92 -9.55
CA LEU A 88 8.85 10.95 -10.39
C LEU A 88 8.56 10.45 -11.81
N TRP A 89 7.75 9.39 -11.94
CA TRP A 89 7.35 8.84 -13.22
C TRP A 89 6.50 9.81 -14.06
N LEU A 90 5.66 10.61 -13.39
CA LEU A 90 4.91 11.71 -13.99
C LEU A 90 5.86 12.80 -14.52
N LEU A 91 6.80 13.26 -13.68
CA LEU A 91 7.80 14.27 -14.03
C LEU A 91 8.74 13.83 -15.17
N LEU A 92 9.01 12.53 -15.28
CA LEU A 92 9.76 11.93 -16.39
C LEU A 92 8.95 11.81 -17.70
N GLY A 93 7.72 12.37 -17.74
CA GLY A 93 6.92 12.52 -18.95
C GLY A 93 5.96 11.38 -19.24
N ARG A 94 5.68 10.47 -18.29
CA ARG A 94 4.75 9.34 -18.47
C ARG A 94 3.30 9.68 -18.10
N PHE A 95 2.85 10.89 -18.45
CA PHE A 95 1.59 11.52 -18.00
C PHE A 95 0.37 10.60 -17.99
N ARG A 96 0.03 9.96 -19.10
CA ARG A 96 -1.23 9.19 -19.23
C ARG A 96 -1.38 8.05 -18.22
N TYR A 97 -0.26 7.44 -17.80
CA TYR A 97 -0.28 6.32 -16.87
C TYR A 97 0.02 6.78 -15.45
N ALA A 98 0.96 7.71 -15.31
CA ALA A 98 1.35 8.21 -14.01
C ALA A 98 0.21 9.00 -13.35
N LEU A 99 -0.58 9.79 -14.09
CA LEU A 99 -1.73 10.50 -13.52
C LEU A 99 -2.81 9.55 -13.00
N VAL A 100 -3.16 8.52 -13.79
CA VAL A 100 -4.16 7.52 -13.39
C VAL A 100 -3.65 6.71 -12.21
N ALA A 101 -2.39 6.26 -12.25
CA ALA A 101 -1.77 5.52 -11.14
C ALA A 101 -1.66 6.39 -9.88
N LEU A 102 -1.37 7.69 -10.00
CA LEU A 102 -1.29 8.61 -8.88
C LEU A 102 -2.66 8.84 -8.23
N GLY A 103 -3.70 9.07 -9.04
CA GLY A 103 -5.07 9.22 -8.54
C GLY A 103 -5.58 7.95 -7.85
N LEU A 104 -5.41 6.79 -8.49
CA LEU A 104 -5.79 5.50 -7.89
C LEU A 104 -4.94 5.16 -6.66
N GLY A 105 -3.65 5.48 -6.67
CA GLY A 105 -2.74 5.27 -5.54
C GLY A 105 -3.10 6.15 -4.34
N ALA A 106 -3.48 7.40 -4.57
CA ALA A 106 -3.97 8.30 -3.52
C ALA A 106 -5.29 7.79 -2.93
N LEU A 107 -6.23 7.33 -3.78
CA LEU A 107 -7.48 6.72 -3.32
C LEU A 107 -7.22 5.44 -2.51
N ALA A 108 -6.32 4.57 -2.98
CA ALA A 108 -5.93 3.35 -2.26
C ALA A 108 -5.32 3.66 -0.89
N ALA A 109 -4.43 4.67 -0.81
CA ALA A 109 -3.86 5.10 0.45
C ALA A 109 -4.95 5.61 1.41
N LEU A 110 -5.83 6.48 0.93
CA LEU A 110 -6.93 7.06 1.71
C LEU A 110 -7.87 5.98 2.25
N SER A 111 -8.33 5.08 1.39
CA SER A 111 -9.24 4.01 1.78
C SER A 111 -8.56 2.95 2.67
N GLY A 112 -7.24 2.79 2.56
CA GLY A 112 -6.46 1.95 3.48
C GLY A 112 -6.45 2.51 4.90
N TYR A 113 -6.32 3.84 5.07
CA TYR A 113 -6.47 4.48 6.38
C TYR A 113 -7.92 4.37 6.90
N GLY A 114 -8.91 4.61 6.04
CA GLY A 114 -10.33 4.47 6.42
C GLY A 114 -10.71 3.06 6.87
N ALA A 115 -10.01 2.02 6.40
CA ALA A 115 -10.28 0.64 6.77
C ALA A 115 -9.77 0.24 8.17
N VAL A 116 -8.99 1.11 8.84
CA VAL A 116 -8.45 0.88 10.20
C VAL A 116 -9.34 1.50 11.28
N ASP A 117 -10.08 2.57 10.94
CA ASP A 117 -10.99 3.28 11.86
C ASP A 117 -10.31 3.74 13.16
N ASP A 118 -9.10 4.29 13.03
CA ASP A 118 -8.42 4.98 14.13
C ASP A 118 -8.97 6.40 14.34
N LEU A 119 -8.60 7.04 15.45
CA LEU A 119 -9.10 8.37 15.81
C LEU A 119 -8.88 9.41 14.70
N LEU A 120 -7.73 9.35 14.01
CA LEU A 120 -7.35 10.33 13.00
C LEU A 120 -8.13 10.10 11.70
N SER A 121 -8.22 8.86 11.24
CA SER A 121 -8.98 8.50 10.05
C SER A 121 -10.48 8.76 10.23
N GLY A 122 -11.07 8.42 11.37
CA GLY A 122 -12.47 8.70 11.67
C GLY A 122 -12.79 10.21 11.73
N ALA A 123 -11.87 11.02 12.27
CA ALA A 123 -12.04 12.47 12.33
C ALA A 123 -11.90 13.15 10.96
N VAL A 124 -10.97 12.68 10.11
CA VAL A 124 -10.65 13.31 8.82
C VAL A 124 -11.57 12.83 7.69
N LEU A 125 -11.95 11.55 7.68
CA LEU A 125 -12.69 10.93 6.58
C LEU A 125 -14.21 10.88 6.82
N GLY A 126 -14.65 11.12 8.05
CA GLY A 126 -16.05 11.03 8.45
C GLY A 126 -16.52 9.58 8.62
N LYS A 127 -17.81 9.42 8.94
CA LYS A 127 -18.42 8.12 9.25
C LYS A 127 -18.89 7.41 7.98
N VAL A 128 -17.98 6.69 7.34
CA VAL A 128 -18.29 5.72 6.28
C VAL A 128 -18.00 4.32 6.81
N PRO A 129 -18.89 3.33 6.59
CA PRO A 129 -18.69 1.97 7.07
C PRO A 129 -17.33 1.38 6.69
N VAL A 130 -16.62 0.80 7.66
CA VAL A 130 -15.31 0.17 7.45
C VAL A 130 -15.31 -0.86 6.31
N PRO A 131 -16.32 -1.75 6.15
CA PRO A 131 -16.36 -2.68 5.02
C PRO A 131 -16.31 -2.00 3.66
N LEU A 132 -16.88 -0.80 3.52
CA LEU A 132 -16.85 -0.04 2.27
C LEU A 132 -15.46 0.54 2.00
N TRP A 133 -14.80 1.08 3.03
CA TRP A 133 -13.40 1.52 2.91
C TRP A 133 -12.49 0.37 2.50
N TYR A 134 -12.65 -0.79 3.14
CA TYR A 134 -11.87 -1.98 2.82
C TYR A 134 -12.12 -2.47 1.39
N GLY A 135 -13.39 -2.53 0.96
CA GLY A 135 -13.75 -2.88 -0.42
C GLY A 135 -13.17 -1.90 -1.45
N LEU A 136 -13.24 -0.59 -1.19
CA LEU A 136 -12.65 0.43 -2.04
C LEU A 136 -11.12 0.31 -2.11
N HIS A 137 -10.46 -0.01 -1.00
CA HIS A 137 -9.03 -0.25 -0.94
C HIS A 137 -8.63 -1.43 -1.83
N LEU A 138 -9.31 -2.57 -1.72
CA LEU A 138 -9.02 -3.72 -2.57
C LEU A 138 -9.24 -3.41 -4.06
N LEU A 139 -10.33 -2.74 -4.40
CA LEU A 139 -10.64 -2.36 -5.79
C LEU A 139 -9.55 -1.44 -6.38
N THR A 140 -9.17 -0.41 -5.64
CA THR A 140 -8.19 0.59 -6.10
C THR A 140 -6.79 -0.01 -6.20
N VAL A 141 -6.37 -0.87 -5.27
CA VAL A 141 -5.10 -1.62 -5.34
C VAL A 141 -5.04 -2.48 -6.60
N LEU A 142 -6.11 -3.22 -6.92
CA LEU A 142 -6.18 -4.02 -8.15
C LEU A 142 -6.08 -3.14 -9.41
N ALA A 143 -6.74 -1.98 -9.41
CA ALA A 143 -6.70 -1.03 -10.51
C ALA A 143 -5.29 -0.42 -10.70
N VAL A 144 -4.60 -0.04 -9.62
CA VAL A 144 -3.19 0.41 -9.65
C VAL A 144 -2.31 -0.68 -10.27
N GLY A 145 -2.44 -1.92 -9.80
CA GLY A 145 -1.70 -3.06 -10.34
C GLY A 145 -1.91 -3.24 -11.84
N ALA A 146 -3.16 -3.17 -12.31
CA ALA A 146 -3.48 -3.26 -13.73
C ALA A 146 -2.81 -2.13 -14.54
N VAL A 147 -2.86 -0.89 -14.06
CA VAL A 147 -2.21 0.26 -14.73
C VAL A 147 -0.70 0.07 -14.83
N LEU A 148 -0.05 -0.36 -13.75
CA LEU A 148 1.40 -0.59 -13.71
C LEU A 148 1.79 -1.73 -14.66
N VAL A 149 1.09 -2.86 -14.62
CA VAL A 149 1.36 -4.02 -15.49
C VAL A 149 1.13 -3.67 -16.96
N VAL A 150 0.03 -3.01 -17.30
CA VAL A 150 -0.26 -2.59 -18.69
C VAL A 150 0.79 -1.61 -19.19
N SER A 151 1.18 -0.63 -18.39
CA SER A 151 2.22 0.34 -18.76
C SER A 151 3.58 -0.33 -18.93
N SER A 152 3.95 -1.23 -18.01
CA SER A 152 5.21 -1.98 -18.04
C SER A 152 5.28 -2.89 -19.27
N ARG A 153 4.19 -3.63 -19.59
CA ARG A 153 4.10 -4.45 -20.82
C ARG A 153 4.25 -3.62 -22.09
N LYS A 154 3.57 -2.48 -22.18
CA LYS A 154 3.67 -1.58 -23.35
C LYS A 154 5.05 -0.95 -23.49
N GLU A 155 5.72 -0.67 -22.39
CA GLU A 155 7.11 -0.19 -22.43
C GLU A 155 8.06 -1.29 -22.89
N ALA A 156 7.93 -2.50 -22.35
CA ALA A 156 8.76 -3.65 -22.73
C ALA A 156 8.60 -4.06 -24.20
N ALA A 157 7.41 -3.89 -24.78
CA ALA A 157 7.17 -4.13 -26.20
C ALA A 157 7.92 -3.15 -27.11
N ARG A 158 8.17 -1.91 -26.65
CA ARG A 158 8.95 -0.90 -27.39
C ARG A 158 10.44 -0.99 -27.10
N ARG A 159 10.80 -1.29 -25.85
CA ARG A 159 12.17 -1.41 -25.37
C ARG A 159 12.28 -2.65 -24.47
N PRO A 160 12.73 -3.79 -25.02
CA PRO A 160 12.87 -5.03 -24.26
C PRO A 160 13.69 -4.82 -22.98
N ARG A 161 13.26 -5.51 -21.91
CA ARG A 161 13.96 -5.48 -20.62
C ARG A 161 15.27 -6.24 -20.75
N THR A 162 16.33 -5.69 -20.18
CA THR A 162 17.59 -6.41 -20.02
C THR A 162 17.67 -7.01 -18.62
N PRO A 163 18.35 -8.16 -18.42
CA PRO A 163 18.53 -8.75 -17.10
C PRO A 163 19.17 -7.78 -16.10
N ALA A 164 20.15 -6.99 -16.56
CA ALA A 164 20.81 -5.98 -15.73
C ALA A 164 19.84 -4.89 -15.24
N LEU A 165 18.89 -4.45 -16.08
CA LEU A 165 17.90 -3.45 -15.69
C LEU A 165 16.93 -4.02 -14.65
N ILE A 166 16.50 -5.27 -14.83
CA ILE A 166 15.63 -5.97 -13.87
C ILE A 166 16.36 -6.11 -12.53
N ALA A 167 17.57 -6.65 -12.53
CA ALA A 167 18.38 -6.81 -11.32
C ALA A 167 18.61 -5.47 -10.61
N LEU A 168 18.92 -4.41 -11.36
CA LEU A 168 19.07 -3.07 -10.80
C LEU A 168 17.77 -2.53 -10.19
N SER A 169 16.63 -2.71 -10.88
CA SER A 169 15.33 -2.25 -10.36
C SER A 169 14.94 -2.97 -9.07
N ILE A 170 15.19 -4.28 -8.97
CA ILE A 170 14.95 -5.07 -7.76
C ILE A 170 15.88 -4.61 -6.65
N GLY A 171 17.19 -4.50 -6.92
CA GLY A 171 18.19 -4.09 -5.93
C GLY A 171 17.90 -2.70 -5.36
N LEU A 172 17.57 -1.73 -6.22
CA LEU A 172 17.20 -0.37 -5.79
C LEU A 172 15.88 -0.34 -5.03
N ALA A 173 14.88 -1.14 -5.44
CA ALA A 173 13.60 -1.20 -4.73
C ALA A 173 13.77 -1.80 -3.33
N VAL A 174 14.53 -2.89 -3.20
CA VAL A 174 14.85 -3.51 -1.90
C VAL A 174 15.62 -2.53 -1.03
N LEU A 175 16.66 -1.88 -1.56
CA LEU A 175 17.42 -0.88 -0.82
C LEU A 175 16.52 0.25 -0.30
N ALA A 176 15.64 0.78 -1.16
CA ALA A 176 14.73 1.85 -0.79
C ALA A 176 13.74 1.45 0.32
N VAL A 177 13.18 0.25 0.24
CA VAL A 177 12.24 -0.27 1.25
C VAL A 177 12.91 -0.52 2.59
N LEU A 178 14.17 -0.96 2.61
CA LEU A 178 14.92 -1.29 3.82
C LEU A 178 15.64 -0.10 4.48
N SER A 179 15.62 1.08 3.85
CA SER A 179 16.34 2.26 4.35
C SER A 179 15.56 3.08 5.41
N PHE A 180 14.43 2.58 5.89
CA PHE A 180 13.53 3.24 6.83
C PHE A 180 13.18 2.36 8.02
#